data_AF-A0A7W0ZC40-F1
#
_entry.id   AF-A0A7W0ZC40-F1
#
_cell.length_a   1.000
_cell.length_b   1.000
_cell.length_c   1.000
_cell.angle_alpha   90.00
_cell.angle_beta   90.00
_cell.angle_gamma   90.00
#
_symmetry.space_group_name_H-M   'P 1'
#
loop_
_entity.id
_entity.type
_entity.pdbx_description
1 polymer ?
#
loop_
_entity_poly.entity_id
_entity_poly.type
_entity_poly.pdbx_seq_one_letter_code
_entity_poly.pdbx_strand_id
1 'polypeptide(L)'
;IGSAGGTRLRTALVGVASAILDEGLDPVAAVARPRFHPAGRVVNAEPGVDEDGLRRLETEGWKVRRWPAAHHYFGGVSVVGRGGAAGDPRRSGHAALLG
;
A
#
# COMPACT_ATOMS: atom_id res chain seq x y z
N ILE A 1 8.03 -0.92 -11.31
CA ILE A 1 6.87 -0.50 -10.48
C ILE A 1 6.59 0.97 -10.70
N GLY A 2 5.32 1.38 -10.75
CA GLY A 2 4.91 2.78 -10.89
C GLY A 2 3.55 3.02 -10.22
N SER A 3 3.21 4.26 -9.88
CA SER A 3 1.93 4.57 -9.24
C SER A 3 1.44 5.95 -9.65
N ALA A 4 0.12 6.16 -9.68
CA ALA A 4 -0.51 7.47 -9.85
C ALA A 4 -1.01 8.00 -8.50
N GLY A 5 -0.63 9.23 -8.09
CA GLY A 5 -1.09 9.78 -6.80
C GLY A 5 -0.37 10.96 -6.11
N GLY A 6 0.56 11.69 -6.75
CA GLY A 6 1.22 12.85 -6.13
C GLY A 6 2.11 12.49 -4.91
N THR A 7 2.24 13.36 -3.90
CA THR A 7 3.16 13.19 -2.75
C THR A 7 2.97 11.93 -1.90
N ARG A 8 1.85 11.22 -2.05
CA ARG A 8 1.51 9.96 -1.37
C ARG A 8 2.09 8.72 -2.07
N LEU A 9 2.76 8.89 -3.21
CA LEU A 9 3.41 7.82 -3.98
C LEU A 9 4.45 7.02 -3.19
N ARG A 10 5.16 7.70 -2.28
CA ARG A 10 6.38 7.14 -1.68
C ARG A 10 6.08 5.92 -0.81
N THR A 11 5.12 6.01 0.09
CA THR A 11 4.79 4.88 0.98
C THR A 11 4.15 3.72 0.22
N ALA A 12 3.32 4.00 -0.79
CA ALA A 12 2.72 2.97 -1.62
C ALA A 12 3.79 2.19 -2.42
N LEU A 13 4.71 2.91 -3.08
CA LEU A 13 5.78 2.28 -3.86
C LEU A 13 6.77 1.54 -2.98
N VAL A 14 7.21 2.12 -1.85
CA VAL A 14 8.15 1.48 -0.92
C VAL A 14 7.52 0.23 -0.30
N GLY A 15 6.25 0.30 0.13
CA GLY A 15 5.56 -0.85 0.71
C GLY A 15 5.43 -2.01 -0.28
N VAL A 16 5.05 -1.73 -1.53
CA VAL A 16 4.97 -2.78 -2.57
C VAL A 16 6.35 -3.31 -2.95
N ALA A 17 7.37 -2.45 -3.04
CA ALA A 17 8.73 -2.89 -3.33
C ALA A 17 9.30 -3.79 -2.23
N SER A 18 9.14 -3.40 -0.96
CA SER A 18 9.63 -4.17 0.19
C SER A 18 8.90 -5.51 0.32
N ALA A 19 7.58 -5.53 0.11
CA ALA A 19 6.81 -6.77 0.07
C ALA A 19 7.34 -7.76 -0.98
N ILE A 20 7.72 -7.28 -2.17
CA ILE A 20 8.24 -8.16 -3.24
C ILE A 20 9.70 -8.55 -2.98
N LEU A 21 10.55 -7.57 -2.64
CA LEU A 21 12.00 -7.75 -2.60
C LEU A 21 12.49 -8.35 -1.29
N ASP A 22 11.92 -7.91 -0.17
CA ASP A 22 12.37 -8.32 1.17
C ASP A 22 11.55 -9.50 1.69
N GLU A 23 10.24 -9.51 1.41
CA GLU A 23 9.32 -10.54 1.92
C GLU A 23 8.95 -11.62 0.88
N GLY A 24 9.34 -11.43 -0.39
CA GLY A 24 9.13 -12.43 -1.45
C GLY A 24 7.67 -12.62 -1.89
N LEU A 25 6.78 -11.65 -1.62
CA LEU A 25 5.40 -11.72 -2.09
C LEU A 25 5.31 -11.61 -3.61
N ASP A 26 4.33 -12.31 -4.18
CA ASP A 26 3.99 -12.11 -5.58
C ASP A 26 3.41 -10.70 -5.81
N PRO A 27 3.49 -10.16 -7.04
CA PRO A 27 3.02 -8.81 -7.36
C PRO A 27 1.56 -8.52 -7.00
N VAL A 28 0.66 -9.50 -7.10
CA VAL A 28 -0.77 -9.31 -6.82
C VAL A 28 -0.97 -9.18 -5.31
N ALA A 29 -0.39 -10.08 -4.52
CA ALA A 29 -0.44 -10.02 -3.06
C ALA A 29 0.20 -8.75 -2.51
N ALA A 30 1.36 -8.36 -3.06
CA ALA A 30 2.05 -7.13 -2.66
C ALA A 30 1.21 -5.87 -2.94
N VAL A 31 0.55 -5.79 -4.10
CA VAL A 31 -0.33 -4.66 -4.43
C VAL A 31 -1.61 -4.65 -3.58
N ALA A 32 -2.19 -5.82 -3.28
CA ALA A 32 -3.42 -5.95 -2.51
C ALA A 32 -3.24 -5.61 -1.03
N ARG A 33 -2.04 -5.81 -0.47
CA ARG A 33 -1.73 -5.61 0.96
C ARG A 33 -2.30 -4.29 1.51
N PRO A 34 -2.94 -4.31 2.70
CA PRO A 34 -3.40 -3.11 3.39
C PRO A 34 -2.30 -2.08 3.59
N ARG A 35 -2.62 -0.79 3.47
CA ARG A 35 -1.64 0.29 3.52
C ARG A 35 -1.90 1.28 4.64
N PHE A 36 -0.82 1.91 5.08
CA PHE A 36 -0.85 3.09 5.92
C PHE A 36 -0.01 4.22 5.32
N HIS A 37 -0.30 5.46 5.71
CA HIS A 37 0.43 6.64 5.26
C HIS A 37 0.46 7.74 6.34
N PRO A 38 1.65 8.20 6.76
CA PRO A 38 1.78 9.34 7.65
C PRO A 38 1.59 10.66 6.88
N ALA A 39 0.75 11.54 7.43
CA ALA A 39 0.52 12.91 6.96
C ALA A 39 0.60 13.86 8.17
N GLY A 40 1.72 14.58 8.32
CA GLY A 40 1.99 15.36 9.53
C GLY A 40 2.13 14.45 10.74
N ARG A 41 1.35 14.69 11.81
CA ARG A 41 1.27 13.85 13.02
C ARG A 41 0.12 12.83 13.00
N VAL A 42 -0.47 12.59 11.84
CA VAL A 42 -1.56 11.62 11.65
C VAL A 42 -1.09 10.46 10.80
N VAL A 43 -1.26 9.23 11.27
CA VAL A 43 -1.10 8.01 10.45
C VAL A 43 -2.47 7.57 10.00
N ASN A 44 -2.70 7.57 8.69
CA ASN A 44 -3.91 7.00 8.09
C ASN A 44 -3.67 5.52 7.83
N ALA A 45 -4.62 4.64 8.15
CA ALA A 45 -4.47 3.20 7.95
C ALA A 45 -5.75 2.59 7.36
N GLU A 46 -5.58 1.71 6.38
CA GLU A 46 -6.64 0.85 5.84
C GLU A 46 -6.95 -0.31 6.80
N PRO A 47 -8.13 -0.94 6.67
CA PRO A 47 -8.43 -2.18 7.39
C PRO A 47 -7.40 -3.28 7.07
N GLY A 48 -6.93 -3.96 8.12
CA GLY A 48 -5.97 -5.06 8.01
C GLY A 48 -4.49 -4.65 8.11
N VAL A 49 -4.20 -3.36 8.34
CA VAL A 49 -2.88 -2.95 8.85
C VAL A 49 -2.73 -3.48 10.28
N ASP A 50 -1.51 -3.85 10.67
CA ASP A 50 -1.19 -4.37 12.01
C ASP A 50 -1.65 -3.41 13.12
N GLU A 51 -2.67 -3.81 13.87
CA GLU A 51 -3.26 -3.01 14.95
C GLU A 51 -2.33 -2.87 16.16
N ASP A 52 -1.41 -3.80 16.39
CA ASP A 52 -0.45 -3.69 17.49
C ASP A 52 0.57 -2.59 17.19
N GLY A 53 1.09 -2.57 15.96
CA GLY A 53 1.89 -1.47 15.45
C GLY A 53 1.17 -0.12 15.49
N LEU A 54 -0.11 -0.08 15.10
CA LEU A 54 -0.91 1.15 15.17
C LEU A 54 -1.10 1.65 16.61
N ARG A 55 -1.41 0.76 17.56
CA ARG A 55 -1.51 1.14 18.98
C ARG A 55 -0.20 1.65 19.54
N ARG A 56 0.93 1.06 19.14
CA ARG A 56 2.26 1.55 19.53
C ARG A 56 2.53 2.97 19.00
N LEU A 57 2.09 3.29 17.79
CA LEU A 57 2.21 4.65 17.27
C LEU A 57 1.37 5.64 18.11
N GLU A 58 0.18 5.23 18.56
CA GLU A 58 -0.66 6.03 19.46
C GLU A 58 0.04 6.31 20.79
N THR A 59 0.70 5.31 21.40
CA THR A 59 1.46 5.52 22.65
C THR A 59 2.69 6.41 22.46
N GLU A 60 3.26 6.44 21.26
CA GLU A 60 4.35 7.34 20.85
C GLU A 60 3.85 8.76 20.48
N GLY A 61 2.56 9.06 20.67
CA GLY A 61 1.97 10.39 20.49
C GLY A 61 1.51 10.70 19.07
N TRP A 62 1.44 9.72 18.18
CA TRP A 62 0.81 9.87 16.87
C TRP A 62 -0.72 9.78 16.98
N LYS A 63 -1.43 10.49 16.12
CA LYS A 63 -2.87 10.25 15.90
C LYS A 63 -3.03 9.17 14.86
N VAL A 64 -3.74 8.09 15.15
CA VAL A 64 -4.06 7.08 14.14
C VAL A 64 -5.49 7.27 13.66
N ARG A 65 -5.66 7.44 12.33
CA ARG A 65 -6.95 7.45 11.66
C ARG A 65 -7.14 6.14 10.92
N ARG A 66 -8.03 5.29 11.44
CA ARG A 66 -8.46 4.05 10.79
C ARG A 66 -9.56 4.36 9.78
N TRP A 67 -9.40 3.85 8.56
CA TRP A 67 -10.36 4.03 7.47
C TRP A 67 -11.29 2.82 7.41
N PRO A 68 -12.55 2.98 6.97
CA PRO A 68 -13.52 1.88 6.96
C PRO A 68 -13.29 0.87 5.82
N ALA A 69 -12.52 1.25 4.80
CA ALA A 69 -12.26 0.44 3.62
C ALA A 69 -10.94 0.85 2.94
N ALA A 70 -10.44 -0.01 2.05
CA ALA A 70 -9.35 0.34 1.14
C ALA A 70 -9.75 1.54 0.27
N HIS A 71 -8.81 2.46 0.03
CA HIS A 71 -9.12 3.72 -0.64
C HIS A 71 -7.97 4.23 -1.51
N HIS A 72 -8.31 4.91 -2.61
CA HIS A 72 -7.35 5.48 -3.55
C HIS A 72 -6.40 6.54 -2.95
N TYR A 73 -6.74 7.03 -1.75
CA TYR A 73 -5.90 7.90 -0.93
C TYR A 73 -4.52 7.26 -0.69
N PHE A 74 -4.46 5.93 -0.55
CA PHE A 74 -3.25 5.15 -0.30
C PHE A 74 -2.47 4.80 -1.58
N GLY A 75 -2.72 5.54 -2.67
CA GLY A 75 -2.10 5.33 -3.97
C GLY A 75 -2.73 4.21 -4.77
N GLY A 76 -2.32 4.09 -6.04
CA GLY A 76 -2.64 2.97 -6.91
C GLY A 76 -1.38 2.50 -7.60
N VAL A 77 -0.83 1.35 -7.21
CA VAL A 77 0.44 0.83 -7.73
C VAL A 77 0.20 -0.14 -8.88
N SER A 78 0.88 0.09 -10.00
CA SER A 78 1.02 -0.88 -11.08
C SER A 78 2.42 -1.49 -11.05
N VAL A 79 2.47 -2.81 -11.10
CA VAL A 79 3.71 -3.62 -11.08
C VAL A 79 3.76 -4.43 -12.36
N VAL A 80 4.95 -4.48 -12.97
CA VAL A 80 5.33 -5.44 -14.00
C VAL A 80 6.76 -5.86 -13.69
N GLY A 81 7.02 -7.15 -13.67
CA GLY A 81 8.34 -7.73 -13.43
C GLY A 81 8.38 -9.20 -13.80
N ARG A 82 9.54 -9.84 -13.60
CA ARG A 82 9.74 -11.26 -13.94
C ARG A 82 8.80 -12.20 -13.18
N GLY A 83 8.39 -11.82 -11.97
CA GLY A 83 7.44 -12.57 -11.15
C GLY A 83 5.97 -12.31 -11.47
N GLY A 84 5.64 -11.52 -12.50
CA GLY A 84 4.27 -11.23 -12.91
C GLY A 84 3.94 -9.74 -12.96
N ALA A 85 2.65 -9.45 -13.14
CA ALA A 85 2.12 -8.10 -13.23
C ALA A 85 0.86 -7.94 -12.36
N ALA A 86 0.66 -6.75 -11.81
CA ALA A 86 -0.51 -6.42 -11.02
C ALA A 86 -0.90 -4.94 -11.21
N GLY A 87 -2.20 -4.67 -11.23
CA GLY A 87 -2.76 -3.32 -11.18
C GLY A 87 -3.58 -3.14 -9.91
N ASP A 88 -3.51 -1.97 -9.29
CA ASP A 88 -4.15 -1.73 -7.99
C ASP A 88 -5.66 -1.48 -8.11
N PRO A 89 -6.51 -2.31 -7.48
CA PRO A 89 -7.96 -2.14 -7.53
C PRO A 89 -8.42 -0.82 -6.89
N ARG A 90 -7.62 -0.20 -5.99
CA ARG A 90 -7.93 1.12 -5.41
C ARG A 90 -8.06 2.22 -6.46
N ARG A 91 -7.50 2.04 -7.64
CA ARG A 91 -7.63 2.95 -8.80
C ARG A 91 -8.28 2.27 -10.00
N SER A 92 -9.03 1.19 -9.78
CA SER A 92 -9.58 0.34 -10.85
C SER A 92 -8.51 -0.21 -11.80
N GLY A 93 -7.28 -0.40 -11.30
CA GLY A 93 -6.17 -0.96 -12.05
C GLY A 93 -6.34 -2.46 -12.25
N HIS A 94 -5.88 -2.95 -13.39
CA HIS A 94 -5.84 -4.37 -13.74
C HIS A 94 -4.56 -4.66 -14.54
N ALA A 95 -4.10 -5.91 -14.53
CA ALA A 95 -3.00 -6.37 -15.35
C ALA A 95 -3.36 -7.70 -15.99
N ALA A 96 -3.07 -7.83 -17.28
CA ALA A 96 -3.23 -9.06 -18.05
C ALA A 96 -1.94 -9.31 -18.83
N LEU A 97 -1.51 -10.56 -18.90
CA LEU A 97 -0.43 -11.00 -19.79
C LEU A 97 -1.08 -11.48 -21.08
N LEU A 98 -0.75 -10.85 -22.21
CA LEU A 98 -1.19 -11.28 -23.53
C LEU A 98 -0.11 -12.22 -24.08
N GLY A 99 -0.52 -13.46 -24.37
CA GLY A 99 0.33 -14.50 -24.95
C GLY A 99 0.52 -14.34 -26.44
#